data_AF-A0A1F3SHC4-F1
#
_entry.id   AF-A0A1F3SHC4-F1
#
_cell.length_a   1.000
_cell.length_b   1.000
_cell.length_c   1.000
_cell.angle_alpha   90.00
_cell.angle_beta   90.00
_cell.angle_gamma   90.00
#
_symmetry.space_group_name_H-M   'P 1'
#
loop_
_entity.id
_entity.type
_entity.pdbx_description
1 polymer ?
#
loop_
_entity_poly.entity_id
_entity_poly.type
_entity_poly.pdbx_seq_one_letter_code
_entity_poly.pdbx_strand_id
1 'polypeptide(L)'
;MKTKILLAVFFGSLFTLRISAEEYKPEFCFQCHEDNISRAVVHSPAKELCTFCHVAHQDFDNPTAVDHNLIAQPNELCLMCHDVSDVNHPAVGHPTDMDADPLYPSRPFNCISCHNPHSSSMNKLFRYNYQNNVYKGRLCTVCHWKNFSSSPVPPTPPWNAK
;
A
#
# COMPACT_ATOMS: atom_id res chain seq x y z
N MET A 1 23.05 71.64 26.70
CA MET A 1 22.13 70.52 26.41
C MET A 1 21.96 70.37 24.89
N LYS A 2 22.74 69.49 24.24
CA LYS A 2 22.42 68.90 22.93
C LYS A 2 23.13 67.53 22.84
N THR A 3 22.38 66.50 23.19
CA THR A 3 22.80 65.09 23.19
C THR A 3 22.91 64.63 21.74
N LYS A 4 24.07 64.12 21.31
CA LYS A 4 24.23 63.46 20.01
C LYS A 4 23.82 62.00 20.16
N ILE A 5 22.76 61.62 19.47
CA ILE A 5 22.22 60.25 19.40
C ILE A 5 23.20 59.40 18.59
N LEU A 6 23.72 58.34 19.21
CA LEU A 6 24.46 57.27 18.53
C LEU A 6 23.48 56.46 17.67
N LEU A 7 23.67 56.47 16.35
CA LEU A 7 23.03 55.54 15.43
C LEU A 7 23.68 54.15 15.61
N ALA A 8 22.99 53.26 16.31
CA ALA A 8 23.30 51.84 16.30
C ALA A 8 22.80 51.24 14.97
N VAL A 9 23.72 50.98 14.04
CA VAL A 9 23.43 50.19 12.84
C VAL A 9 23.37 48.73 13.27
N PHE A 10 22.17 48.22 13.55
CA PHE A 10 21.93 46.79 13.66
C PHE A 10 22.02 46.18 12.26
N PHE A 11 23.17 45.59 11.93
CA PHE A 11 23.27 44.63 10.83
C PHE A 11 22.44 43.41 11.22
N GLY A 12 21.18 43.41 10.80
CA GLY A 12 20.31 42.25 10.87
C GLY A 12 20.92 41.12 10.06
N SER A 13 21.60 40.21 10.75
CA SER A 13 21.94 38.90 10.22
C SER A 13 20.62 38.19 9.90
N LEU A 14 20.23 38.20 8.63
CA LEU A 14 19.25 37.26 8.09
C LEU A 14 19.87 35.86 8.21
N PHE A 15 19.79 35.29 9.41
CA PHE A 15 19.91 33.86 9.59
C PHE A 15 18.64 33.25 9.02
N THR A 16 18.61 33.04 7.70
CA THR A 16 17.64 32.12 7.09
C THR A 16 17.98 30.74 7.64
N LEU A 17 17.36 30.37 8.76
CA LEU A 17 17.27 29.00 9.20
C LEU A 17 16.58 28.24 8.07
N ARG A 18 17.39 27.62 7.20
CA ARG A 18 16.92 26.57 6.31
C ARG A 18 16.49 25.44 7.24
N ILE A 19 15.19 25.33 7.45
CA ILE A 19 14.57 24.11 7.97
C ILE A 19 14.88 23.06 6.90
N SER A 20 15.93 22.28 7.11
CA SER A 20 16.13 21.07 6.33
C SER A 20 14.99 20.13 6.71
N ALA A 21 14.05 19.91 5.81
CA ALA A 21 13.20 18.73 5.88
C ALA A 21 14.17 17.54 5.95
N GLU A 22 14.07 16.72 7.00
CA GLU A 22 14.80 15.47 7.11
C GLU A 22 14.58 14.70 5.80
N GLU A 23 15.66 14.34 5.11
CA GLU A 23 15.61 13.67 3.81
C GLU A 23 14.97 12.29 4.02
N TYR A 24 13.69 12.14 3.66
CA TYR A 24 13.01 10.85 3.69
C TYR A 24 13.71 9.90 2.72
N LYS A 25 14.22 8.80 3.26
CA LYS A 25 15.04 7.81 2.57
C LYS A 25 14.35 6.44 2.60
N PRO A 26 13.62 6.05 1.54
CA PRO A 26 12.89 4.79 1.51
C PRO A 26 13.80 3.56 1.67
N GLU A 27 15.08 3.67 1.33
CA GLU A 27 16.10 2.64 1.57
C GLU A 27 16.23 2.23 3.05
N PHE A 28 15.90 3.11 4.00
CA PHE A 28 15.92 2.76 5.42
C PHE A 28 14.80 1.81 5.81
N CYS A 29 13.65 1.88 5.13
CA CYS A 29 12.56 0.93 5.37
C CYS A 29 13.01 -0.51 5.08
N PHE A 30 13.82 -0.69 4.03
CA PHE A 30 14.27 -2.00 3.60
C PHE A 30 15.41 -2.59 4.42
N GLN A 31 16.03 -1.84 5.34
CA GLN A 31 17.00 -2.43 6.27
C GLN A 31 16.36 -3.49 7.19
N CYS A 32 15.05 -3.40 7.42
CA CYS A 32 14.28 -4.38 8.18
C CYS A 32 13.18 -5.07 7.36
N HIS A 33 12.67 -4.42 6.29
CA HIS A 33 11.55 -4.93 5.47
C HIS A 33 11.98 -5.49 4.11
N GLU A 34 13.09 -6.23 4.07
CA GLU A 34 13.77 -6.70 2.85
C GLU A 34 12.85 -7.45 1.86
N ASP A 35 11.91 -8.24 2.37
CA ASP A 35 11.12 -9.16 1.53
C ASP A 35 9.88 -8.54 0.88
N ASN A 36 9.51 -7.31 1.22
CA ASN A 36 8.26 -6.70 0.75
C ASN A 36 8.20 -6.55 -0.77
N ILE A 37 9.34 -6.33 -1.43
CA ILE A 37 9.45 -6.10 -2.88
C ILE A 37 10.24 -7.20 -3.61
N SER A 38 10.34 -8.40 -3.04
CA SER A 38 11.17 -9.50 -3.55
C SER A 38 10.62 -10.23 -4.78
N ARG A 39 9.34 -10.04 -5.13
CA ARG A 39 8.69 -10.78 -6.23
C ARG A 39 8.84 -10.07 -7.58
N ALA A 40 8.72 -10.84 -8.66
CA ALA A 40 9.05 -10.42 -10.03
C ALA A 40 8.32 -9.14 -10.50
N VAL A 41 7.06 -8.95 -10.13
CA VAL A 41 6.28 -7.75 -10.45
C VAL A 41 6.23 -6.88 -9.20
N VAL A 42 7.01 -5.80 -9.20
CA VAL A 42 7.07 -4.84 -8.09
C VAL A 42 6.21 -3.61 -8.40
N HIS A 43 5.41 -3.18 -7.44
CA HIS A 43 4.63 -1.95 -7.52
C HIS A 43 5.57 -0.74 -7.37
N SER A 44 5.59 0.18 -8.32
CA SER A 44 6.56 1.29 -8.30
C SER A 44 6.50 2.13 -7.01
N PRO A 45 5.32 2.55 -6.51
CA PRO A 45 5.22 3.26 -5.23
C PRO A 45 5.79 2.47 -4.04
N ALA A 46 5.74 1.13 -4.06
CA ALA A 46 6.28 0.32 -2.98
C ALA A 46 7.81 0.31 -2.92
N LYS A 47 8.51 0.87 -3.92
CA LYS A 47 9.98 1.00 -3.89
C LYS A 47 10.45 2.25 -3.16
N GLU A 48 9.63 3.31 -3.13
CA GLU A 48 10.11 4.62 -2.72
C GLU A 48 9.09 5.49 -1.98
N LEU A 49 7.80 5.18 -2.03
CA LEU A 49 6.72 6.00 -1.47
C LEU A 49 6.00 5.29 -0.31
N CYS A 50 6.74 4.64 0.58
CA CYS A 50 6.14 3.83 1.65
C CYS A 50 5.15 4.65 2.50
N THR A 51 5.47 5.93 2.75
CA THR A 51 4.69 6.84 3.57
C THR A 51 3.44 7.41 2.88
N PHE A 52 3.24 7.14 1.60
CA PHE A 52 1.96 7.44 0.91
C PHE A 52 0.86 6.46 1.28
N CYS A 53 1.21 5.29 1.80
CA CYS A 53 0.24 4.29 2.24
C CYS A 53 0.37 3.98 3.73
N HIS A 54 1.58 4.06 4.30
CA HIS A 54 1.85 3.67 5.68
C HIS A 54 2.26 4.84 6.57
N VAL A 55 1.85 4.78 7.84
CA VAL A 55 2.51 5.51 8.92
C VAL A 55 3.80 4.77 9.29
N ALA A 56 4.92 5.49 9.33
CA ALA A 56 6.22 4.90 9.63
C ALA A 56 6.32 4.58 11.14
N HIS A 57 6.53 3.29 11.45
CA HIS A 57 6.43 2.74 12.80
C HIS A 57 5.07 3.03 13.45
N GLN A 58 4.64 2.20 14.40
CA GLN A 58 3.30 2.33 14.97
C GLN A 58 3.23 3.63 15.80
N ASP A 59 2.72 4.69 15.19
CA ASP A 59 2.40 5.94 15.89
C ASP A 59 1.06 5.73 16.58
N PHE A 60 1.13 5.30 17.84
CA PHE A 60 -0.04 5.03 18.68
C PHE A 60 -0.94 6.25 18.88
N ASP A 61 -0.43 7.46 18.59
CA ASP A 61 -1.17 8.71 18.71
C ASP A 61 -1.70 9.22 17.35
N ASN A 62 -1.44 8.53 16.24
CA ASN A 62 -1.93 8.94 14.92
C ASN A 62 -3.38 8.47 14.70
N PRO A 63 -4.37 9.39 14.67
CA PRO A 63 -5.77 9.04 14.54
C PRO A 63 -6.16 8.50 13.15
N THR A 64 -5.27 8.60 12.15
CA THR A 64 -5.53 8.11 10.78
C THR A 64 -4.99 6.69 10.54
N ALA A 65 -4.22 6.14 11.47
CA ALA A 65 -3.68 4.80 11.33
C ALA A 65 -4.78 3.74 11.49
N VAL A 66 -4.95 2.88 10.48
CA VAL A 66 -5.81 1.69 10.54
C VAL A 66 -4.95 0.41 10.56
N ASP A 67 -5.56 -0.77 10.48
CA ASP A 67 -4.87 -2.06 10.42
C ASP A 67 -3.64 -2.03 9.49
N HIS A 68 -2.55 -2.67 9.94
CA HIS A 68 -1.26 -2.67 9.23
C HIS A 68 -0.58 -1.29 9.07
N ASN A 69 -0.86 -0.35 9.98
CA ASN A 69 -0.33 1.02 9.97
C ASN A 69 -0.61 1.75 8.66
N LEU A 70 -1.76 1.51 8.04
CA LEU A 70 -2.18 2.22 6.83
C LEU A 70 -2.73 3.59 7.20
N ILE A 71 -2.52 4.61 6.36
CA ILE A 71 -3.01 5.98 6.62
C ILE A 71 -4.51 6.16 6.30
N ALA A 72 -5.11 5.17 5.64
CA ALA A 72 -6.53 5.10 5.28
C ALA A 72 -6.92 3.65 4.94
N GLN A 73 -8.21 3.39 4.70
CA GLN A 73 -8.69 2.07 4.31
C GLN A 73 -8.12 1.64 2.94
N PRO A 74 -7.92 0.32 2.69
CA PRO A 74 -7.24 -0.13 1.48
C PRO A 74 -7.83 0.37 0.16
N ASN A 75 -9.16 0.35 0.00
CA ASN A 75 -9.80 0.83 -1.23
C ASN A 75 -9.57 2.33 -1.44
N GLU A 76 -9.69 3.14 -0.39
CA GLU A 76 -9.46 4.58 -0.43
C GLU A 76 -8.04 4.90 -0.89
N LEU A 77 -7.03 4.24 -0.30
CA LEU A 77 -5.62 4.39 -0.72
C LEU A 77 -5.40 4.06 -2.20
N CYS A 78 -6.02 2.98 -2.68
CA CYS A 78 -5.87 2.58 -4.08
C CYS A 78 -6.48 3.62 -5.02
N LEU A 79 -7.66 4.13 -4.68
CA LEU A 79 -8.43 5.06 -5.50
C LEU A 79 -7.85 6.49 -5.51
N MET A 80 -6.89 6.82 -4.64
CA MET A 80 -6.13 8.08 -4.73
C MET A 80 -5.33 8.19 -6.04
N CYS A 81 -4.95 7.06 -6.63
CA CYS A 81 -4.15 7.02 -7.86
C CYS A 81 -4.78 6.18 -8.98
N HIS A 82 -5.61 5.19 -8.65
CA HIS A 82 -6.19 4.27 -9.62
C HIS A 82 -7.68 4.55 -9.84
N ASP A 83 -8.03 5.01 -11.03
CA ASP A 83 -9.42 5.08 -11.46
C ASP A 83 -9.84 3.73 -12.09
N VAL A 84 -10.83 3.08 -11.47
CA VAL A 84 -11.40 1.80 -11.94
C VAL A 84 -12.87 1.92 -12.32
N SER A 85 -13.44 3.13 -12.27
CA SER A 85 -14.87 3.36 -12.48
C SER A 85 -15.32 3.05 -13.91
N ASP A 86 -14.45 3.27 -14.90
CA ASP A 86 -14.80 3.13 -16.32
C ASP A 86 -14.46 1.77 -16.95
N VAL A 87 -13.80 0.86 -16.21
CA VAL A 87 -13.15 -0.33 -16.80
C VAL A 87 -13.83 -1.66 -16.45
N ASN A 88 -15.03 -1.65 -15.88
CA ASN A 88 -15.76 -2.86 -15.47
C ASN A 88 -14.84 -3.87 -14.75
N HIS A 89 -14.10 -3.39 -13.75
CA HIS A 89 -13.06 -4.16 -13.08
C HIS A 89 -13.61 -4.99 -11.90
N PRO A 90 -13.18 -6.25 -11.73
CA PRO A 90 -12.51 -7.10 -12.72
C PRO A 90 -13.45 -7.65 -13.80
N ALA A 91 -14.76 -7.59 -13.57
CA ALA A 91 -15.83 -7.85 -14.53
C ALA A 91 -17.06 -7.00 -14.16
N VAL A 92 -17.99 -6.84 -15.11
CA VAL A 92 -19.25 -6.09 -14.88
C VAL A 92 -19.97 -6.64 -13.64
N GLY A 93 -20.24 -5.77 -12.67
CA GLY A 93 -20.96 -6.11 -11.45
C GLY A 93 -20.22 -7.02 -10.48
N HIS A 94 -18.92 -7.30 -10.70
CA HIS A 94 -18.12 -8.04 -9.72
C HIS A 94 -17.83 -7.15 -8.52
N PRO A 95 -18.05 -7.62 -7.27
CA PRO A 95 -17.79 -6.81 -6.09
C PRO A 95 -16.30 -6.51 -5.96
N THR A 96 -15.96 -5.31 -5.50
CA THR A 96 -14.59 -4.91 -5.09
C THR A 96 -14.56 -4.34 -3.67
N ASP A 97 -15.72 -4.37 -3.00
CA ASP A 97 -15.93 -3.91 -1.64
C ASP A 97 -17.08 -4.74 -1.03
N MET A 98 -16.78 -5.54 -0.01
CA MET A 98 -17.77 -6.31 0.75
C MET A 98 -17.30 -6.49 2.19
N ASP A 99 -18.23 -6.76 3.10
CA ASP A 99 -17.91 -6.99 4.52
C ASP A 99 -17.11 -8.27 4.78
N ALA A 100 -17.14 -9.25 3.87
CA ALA A 100 -16.48 -10.54 4.03
C ALA A 100 -15.76 -11.01 2.76
N ASP A 101 -14.46 -11.28 2.88
CA ASP A 101 -13.64 -11.93 1.85
C ASP A 101 -14.04 -13.41 1.72
N PRO A 102 -14.43 -13.91 0.52
CA PRO A 102 -14.84 -15.30 0.32
C PRO A 102 -13.78 -16.35 0.71
N LEU A 103 -12.49 -15.96 0.71
CA LEU A 103 -11.38 -16.81 1.16
C LEU A 103 -11.03 -16.56 2.64
N TYR A 104 -11.40 -15.41 3.19
CA TYR A 104 -11.09 -15.00 4.57
C TYR A 104 -12.28 -14.26 5.21
N PRO A 105 -13.34 -14.97 5.63
CA PRO A 105 -14.58 -14.33 6.08
C PRO A 105 -14.44 -13.43 7.31
N SER A 106 -13.31 -13.47 8.02
CA SER A 106 -13.01 -12.63 9.17
C SER A 106 -12.53 -11.22 8.83
N ARG A 107 -12.42 -10.87 7.54
CA ARG A 107 -11.98 -9.54 7.09
C ARG A 107 -12.77 -9.09 5.86
N PRO A 108 -12.85 -7.77 5.59
CA PRO A 108 -13.52 -7.25 4.42
C PRO A 108 -12.84 -7.68 3.11
N PHE A 109 -13.66 -7.81 2.06
CA PHE A 109 -13.22 -7.98 0.69
C PHE A 109 -12.93 -6.63 0.06
N ASN A 110 -11.72 -6.42 -0.45
CA ASN A 110 -11.29 -5.13 -0.99
C ASN A 110 -10.21 -5.31 -2.09
N CYS A 111 -9.58 -4.23 -2.57
CA CYS A 111 -8.50 -4.30 -3.57
C CYS A 111 -7.37 -5.26 -3.14
N ILE A 112 -7.03 -5.24 -1.85
CA ILE A 112 -6.10 -6.15 -1.21
C ILE A 112 -6.78 -7.45 -0.77
N SER A 113 -7.83 -7.91 -1.44
CA SER A 113 -8.24 -9.32 -1.48
C SER A 113 -7.66 -10.03 -2.71
N CYS A 114 -7.36 -9.29 -3.78
CA CYS A 114 -6.82 -9.84 -5.03
C CYS A 114 -5.40 -9.35 -5.35
N HIS A 115 -5.03 -8.12 -4.97
CA HIS A 115 -3.74 -7.52 -5.32
C HIS A 115 -2.77 -7.49 -4.14
N ASN A 116 -1.49 -7.73 -4.36
CA ASN A 116 -0.46 -7.40 -3.38
C ASN A 116 0.09 -5.99 -3.68
N PRO A 117 -0.06 -5.01 -2.77
CA PRO A 117 0.32 -3.62 -3.06
C PRO A 117 1.85 -3.40 -3.14
N HIS A 118 2.67 -4.38 -2.78
CA HIS A 118 4.12 -4.30 -2.83
C HIS A 118 4.72 -5.05 -4.02
N SER A 119 4.50 -6.36 -4.09
CA SER A 119 5.02 -7.20 -5.16
C SER A 119 4.25 -8.52 -5.32
N SER A 120 4.20 -9.02 -6.55
CA SER A 120 3.64 -10.34 -6.89
C SER A 120 4.47 -11.09 -7.93
N SER A 121 4.33 -12.41 -7.96
CA SER A 121 4.83 -13.22 -9.08
C SER A 121 3.91 -13.15 -10.31
N MET A 122 2.67 -12.67 -10.16
CA MET A 122 1.72 -12.55 -11.27
C MET A 122 1.61 -11.10 -11.78
N ASN A 123 1.16 -10.98 -13.04
CA ASN A 123 0.86 -9.70 -13.64
C ASN A 123 -0.16 -8.88 -12.83
N LYS A 124 -0.11 -7.55 -13.01
CA LYS A 124 -1.00 -6.59 -12.34
C LYS A 124 -1.06 -6.80 -10.82
N LEU A 125 0.05 -7.27 -10.23
CA LEU A 125 0.18 -7.51 -8.79
C LEU A 125 -0.82 -8.54 -8.22
N PHE A 126 -1.42 -9.38 -9.06
CA PHE A 126 -2.41 -10.35 -8.58
C PHE A 126 -1.75 -11.36 -7.64
N ARG A 127 -2.26 -11.54 -6.43
CA ARG A 127 -1.51 -12.21 -5.34
C ARG A 127 -1.42 -13.72 -5.45
N TYR A 128 -2.37 -14.37 -6.12
CA TYR A 128 -2.46 -15.82 -6.17
C TYR A 128 -1.80 -16.33 -7.44
N ASN A 129 -0.96 -17.35 -7.34
CA ASN A 129 -0.38 -17.98 -8.53
C ASN A 129 -1.43 -18.79 -9.30
N TYR A 130 -2.27 -18.11 -10.09
CA TYR A 130 -3.33 -18.71 -10.90
C TYR A 130 -2.79 -19.52 -12.09
N GLN A 131 -1.50 -19.41 -12.40
CA GLN A 131 -0.86 -20.17 -13.48
C GLN A 131 -0.48 -21.60 -13.07
N ASN A 132 -0.58 -21.93 -11.77
CA ASN A 132 -0.30 -23.28 -11.30
C ASN A 132 -1.29 -24.33 -11.84
N ASN A 133 -0.96 -25.61 -11.62
CA ASN A 133 -1.77 -26.74 -12.08
C ASN A 133 -3.15 -26.82 -11.40
N VAL A 134 -3.34 -26.17 -10.25
CA VAL A 134 -4.62 -26.18 -9.51
C VAL A 134 -5.65 -25.30 -10.21
N TYR A 135 -5.26 -24.09 -10.60
CA TYR A 135 -6.16 -23.10 -11.23
C TYR A 135 -6.12 -23.17 -12.76
N LYS A 136 -5.13 -23.86 -13.34
CA LYS A 136 -4.99 -24.07 -14.79
C LYS A 136 -4.99 -22.78 -15.60
N GLY A 137 -4.32 -21.74 -15.09
CA GLY A 137 -4.25 -20.43 -15.74
C GLY A 137 -5.51 -19.56 -15.63
N ARG A 138 -6.53 -19.98 -14.86
CA ARG A 138 -7.82 -19.27 -14.80
C ARG A 138 -7.97 -18.50 -13.50
N LEU A 139 -7.79 -17.18 -13.54
CA LEU A 139 -7.85 -16.31 -12.36
C LEU A 139 -9.16 -16.43 -11.56
N CYS A 140 -10.32 -16.53 -12.25
CA CYS A 140 -11.62 -16.56 -11.57
C CYS A 140 -11.80 -17.81 -10.72
N THR A 141 -11.13 -18.91 -11.09
CA THR A 141 -11.19 -20.18 -10.33
C THR A 141 -10.53 -20.08 -8.96
N VAL A 142 -9.75 -19.02 -8.70
CA VAL A 142 -9.14 -18.78 -7.39
C VAL A 142 -10.18 -18.58 -6.30
N CYS A 143 -11.31 -17.92 -6.59
CA CYS A 143 -12.38 -17.73 -5.61
C CYS A 143 -13.66 -18.49 -5.98
N HIS A 144 -13.91 -18.68 -7.27
CA HIS A 144 -15.10 -19.36 -7.77
C HIS A 144 -14.81 -20.81 -8.16
N TRP A 145 -13.95 -21.52 -7.40
CA TRP A 145 -13.54 -22.89 -7.75
C TRP A 145 -14.74 -23.80 -7.94
N LYS A 146 -15.77 -23.72 -7.08
CA LYS A 146 -17.02 -24.49 -7.21
C LYS A 146 -17.75 -24.30 -8.54
N ASN A 147 -17.61 -23.13 -9.17
CA ASN A 147 -18.32 -22.78 -10.40
C ASN A 147 -17.49 -23.07 -11.66
N PHE A 148 -16.16 -23.16 -11.56
CA PHE A 148 -15.26 -23.20 -12.74
C PHE A 148 -14.27 -24.38 -12.76
N SER A 149 -14.15 -25.16 -11.68
CA SER A 149 -13.25 -26.32 -11.61
C SER A 149 -13.69 -27.37 -10.59
N SER A 150 -13.36 -28.64 -10.82
CA SER A 150 -13.39 -29.69 -9.79
C SER A 150 -12.12 -29.70 -8.91
N SER A 151 -11.32 -28.63 -8.95
CA SER A 151 -10.12 -28.45 -8.12
C SER A 151 -10.51 -28.28 -6.63
N PRO A 152 -9.67 -28.74 -5.68
CA PRO A 152 -9.91 -28.54 -4.25
C PRO A 152 -9.91 -27.05 -3.88
N VAL A 153 -10.41 -26.75 -2.67
CA VAL A 153 -10.43 -25.39 -2.11
C VAL A 153 -9.04 -24.76 -2.27
N PRO A 154 -8.95 -23.53 -2.81
CA PRO A 154 -7.71 -22.76 -2.91
C PRO A 154 -6.95 -22.80 -1.59
N PRO A 155 -5.63 -23.09 -1.59
CA PRO A 155 -4.84 -22.88 -0.39
C PRO A 155 -4.94 -21.41 0.02
N THR A 156 -4.97 -21.18 1.33
CA THR A 156 -4.80 -19.83 1.88
C THR A 156 -3.47 -19.28 1.36
N PRO A 157 -3.43 -18.09 0.73
CA PRO A 157 -2.16 -17.49 0.38
C PRO A 157 -1.30 -17.31 1.64
N PRO A 158 0.03 -17.38 1.50
CA PRO A 158 0.96 -17.76 2.57
C PRO A 158 1.14 -16.71 3.69
N TRP A 159 0.27 -15.72 3.80
CA TRP A 159 0.39 -14.57 4.72
C TRP A 159 0.33 -14.93 6.21
N ASN A 160 0.17 -16.21 6.57
CA ASN A 160 0.34 -16.71 7.94
C ASN A 160 1.71 -17.37 8.19
N ALA A 161 2.56 -17.52 7.18
CA ALA A 161 3.98 -17.74 7.41
C ALA A 161 4.57 -16.38 7.82
N LYS A 162 4.57 -16.12 9.13
CA LYS A 162 5.70 -15.41 9.71
C LYS A 162 6.98 -16.15 9.34
#